data_AF-A0A7C1MNS5-F1
#
_entry.id   AF-A0A7C1MNS5-F1
#
_cell.length_a   1.000
_cell.length_b   1.000
_cell.length_c   1.000
_cell.angle_alpha   90.00
_cell.angle_beta   90.00
_cell.angle_gamma   90.00
#
_symmetry.space_group_name_H-M   'P 1'
#
loop_
_entity.id
_entity.type
_entity.pdbx_description
1 polymer ?
#
loop_
_entity_poly.entity_id
_entity_poly.type
_entity_poly.pdbx_seq_one_letter_code
_entity_poly.pdbx_strand_id
1 'polypeptide(L)'
;MIKTKILSVSFLAFFMWSIQALALEEFEVTDIQVNGIQRISAGTIFNYLPIKVGDFVDDNEINDAIKALFDTGFFQDIEISRKGGVLI
;
A
#
# COMPACT_ATOMS: atom_id res chain seq x y z
N MET A 1 -28.68 35.81 -25.22
CA MET A 1 -28.89 35.11 -23.93
C MET A 1 -28.78 33.58 -24.03
N ILE A 2 -29.28 32.93 -25.09
CA ILE A 2 -29.21 31.46 -25.26
C ILE A 2 -27.78 30.95 -25.52
N LYS A 3 -26.99 31.64 -26.35
CA LYS A 3 -25.59 31.27 -26.63
C LYS A 3 -24.69 31.27 -25.39
N THR A 4 -24.90 32.23 -24.47
CA THR A 4 -24.13 32.34 -23.23
C THR A 4 -24.43 31.19 -22.26
N LYS A 5 -25.70 30.72 -22.19
CA LYS A 5 -26.06 29.54 -21.38
C LYS A 5 -25.47 28.24 -21.93
N ILE A 6 -25.46 28.06 -23.26
CA ILE A 6 -24.86 26.88 -23.90
C ILE A 6 -23.35 26.82 -23.64
N LEU A 7 -22.67 27.97 -23.72
CA LEU A 7 -21.24 28.07 -23.42
C LEU A 7 -20.92 27.70 -21.96
N SER A 8 -21.76 28.14 -21.01
CA SER A 8 -21.62 27.80 -19.59
C SER A 8 -21.89 26.33 -19.28
N VAL A 9 -22.83 25.69 -19.98
CA VAL A 9 -23.14 24.26 -19.81
C VAL A 9 -22.02 23.37 -20.35
N SER A 10 -21.44 23.73 -21.50
CA SER A 10 -20.27 23.00 -22.04
C SER A 10 -19.04 23.11 -21.14
N PHE A 11 -18.83 24.27 -20.49
CA PHE A 11 -17.73 24.46 -19.54
C PHE A 11 -17.90 23.60 -18.28
N LEU A 12 -19.13 23.47 -17.78
CA LEU A 12 -19.43 22.65 -16.61
C LEU A 12 -19.28 21.14 -16.89
N ALA A 13 -19.66 20.70 -18.09
CA ALA A 13 -19.50 19.31 -18.53
C ALA A 13 -18.02 18.91 -18.69
N PHE A 14 -17.15 19.85 -19.07
CA PHE A 14 -15.71 19.62 -19.16
C PHE A 14 -15.07 19.45 -17.77
N PHE A 15 -15.55 20.19 -16.78
CA PHE A 15 -15.06 20.11 -15.40
C PHE A 15 -15.39 18.76 -14.73
N MET A 16 -16.52 18.13 -15.10
CA MET A 16 -16.89 16.81 -14.60
C MET A 16 -16.05 15.65 -15.17
N TRP A 17 -15.33 15.84 -16.28
CA TRP A 17 -14.50 14.79 -16.87
C TRP A 17 -13.09 14.71 -16.23
N SER A 18 -12.67 15.71 -15.46
CA SER A 18 -11.28 15.77 -14.96
C SER A 18 -11.01 14.98 -13.67
N ILE A 19 -11.98 14.25 -13.10
CA ILE A 19 -11.72 13.38 -11.95
C ILE A 19 -11.27 12.02 -12.47
N GLN A 20 -9.99 11.90 -12.81
CA GLN A 20 -9.36 10.59 -12.93
C GLN A 20 -8.99 10.12 -11.52
N ALA A 21 -9.57 9.02 -11.08
CA ALA A 21 -9.22 8.40 -9.81
C ALA A 21 -7.77 7.88 -9.90
N LEU A 22 -6.92 8.27 -8.96
CA LEU A 22 -5.64 7.62 -8.74
C LEU A 22 -5.95 6.24 -8.16
N ALA A 23 -5.76 5.18 -8.95
CA ALA A 23 -5.88 3.82 -8.46
C ALA A 23 -4.63 3.49 -7.63
N LEU A 24 -4.82 3.22 -6.34
CA LEU A 24 -3.80 2.55 -5.53
C LEU A 24 -3.74 1.09 -5.98
N GLU A 25 -2.54 0.62 -6.31
CA GLU A 25 -2.31 -0.75 -6.77
C GLU A 25 -2.14 -1.66 -5.56
N GLU A 26 -3.27 -2.15 -5.05
CA GLU A 26 -3.31 -3.18 -4.00
C GLU A 26 -3.00 -4.57 -4.56
N PHE A 27 -2.47 -5.46 -3.72
CA PHE A 27 -2.29 -6.87 -4.06
C PHE A 27 -2.55 -7.80 -2.90
N GLU A 28 -3.03 -9.01 -3.21
CA GLU A 28 -3.25 -10.05 -2.21
C GLU A 28 -1.92 -10.67 -1.76
N VAL A 29 -1.70 -10.68 -0.45
CA VAL A 29 -0.57 -11.34 0.20
C VAL A 29 -0.86 -12.83 0.30
N THR A 30 -0.27 -13.64 -0.57
CA THR A 30 -0.46 -15.10 -0.60
C THR A 30 0.49 -15.86 0.31
N ASP A 31 1.66 -15.28 0.62
CA ASP A 31 2.68 -15.88 1.47
C ASP A 31 3.61 -14.80 2.03
N ILE A 32 4.21 -15.05 3.21
CA ILE A 32 5.18 -14.15 3.84
C ILE A 32 6.41 -14.97 4.22
N GLN A 33 7.53 -14.62 3.62
CA GLN A 33 8.82 -15.24 3.86
C GLN A 33 9.71 -14.26 4.60
N VAL A 34 10.58 -14.78 5.48
CA VAL A 34 11.46 -13.96 6.30
C VAL A 34 12.88 -14.48 6.16
N ASN A 35 13.79 -13.59 5.80
CA ASN A 35 15.22 -13.87 5.64
C ASN A 35 16.07 -13.17 6.71
N GLY A 36 17.33 -13.58 6.86
CA GLY A 36 18.30 -12.89 7.72
C GLY A 36 18.13 -13.10 9.23
N ILE A 37 17.37 -14.11 9.62
CA ILE A 37 17.00 -14.39 11.02
C ILE A 37 18.23 -14.88 11.82
N GLN A 38 18.85 -14.00 12.62
CA GLN A 38 19.99 -14.38 13.47
C GLN A 38 19.67 -14.35 14.98
N ARG A 39 18.91 -13.36 15.46
CA ARG A 39 18.70 -13.09 16.90
C ARG A 39 17.24 -13.11 17.37
N ILE A 40 16.29 -13.07 16.44
CA ILE A 40 14.85 -12.96 16.70
C ILE A 40 14.19 -14.18 16.07
N SER A 41 13.10 -14.71 16.63
CA SER A 41 12.37 -15.81 15.99
C SER A 41 11.40 -15.29 14.92
N ALA A 42 11.09 -16.10 13.90
CA ALA A 42 10.06 -15.73 12.92
C ALA A 42 8.70 -15.42 13.59
N GLY A 43 8.33 -16.17 14.63
CA GLY A 43 7.10 -15.94 15.39
C GLY A 43 7.06 -14.56 16.08
N THR A 44 8.21 -14.02 16.48
CA THR A 44 8.28 -12.65 17.01
C THR A 44 7.97 -11.62 15.92
N ILE A 45 8.51 -11.78 14.71
CA ILE A 45 8.25 -10.88 13.58
C ILE A 45 6.76 -10.87 13.24
N PHE A 46 6.14 -12.05 13.12
CA PHE A 46 4.71 -12.16 12.83
C PHE A 46 3.80 -11.57 13.92
N ASN A 47 4.27 -11.46 15.17
CA ASN A 47 3.50 -10.78 16.22
C ASN A 47 3.49 -9.25 16.08
N TYR A 48 4.48 -8.67 15.40
CA TYR A 48 4.62 -7.22 15.25
C TYR A 48 4.40 -6.73 13.81
N LEU A 49 4.40 -7.63 12.82
CA LEU A 49 4.09 -7.31 11.43
C LEU A 49 2.57 -7.10 11.28
N PRO A 50 2.10 -5.88 10.94
CA PRO A 50 0.68 -5.57 10.79
C PRO A 50 0.12 -6.01 9.43
N ILE A 51 0.66 -7.07 8.83
CA ILE A 51 0.23 -7.65 7.55
C ILE A 51 0.12 -9.16 7.72
N LYS A 52 -0.96 -9.73 7.18
CA LYS A 52 -1.25 -11.16 7.23
C LYS A 52 -1.44 -11.72 5.83
N VAL A 53 -1.28 -13.03 5.72
CA VAL A 53 -1.65 -13.77 4.52
C VAL A 53 -3.17 -13.65 4.31
N GLY A 54 -3.57 -13.29 3.10
CA GLY A 54 -4.95 -13.00 2.69
C GLY A 54 -5.31 -11.51 2.72
N ASP A 55 -4.44 -10.65 3.24
CA ASP A 55 -4.67 -9.20 3.20
C ASP A 55 -4.41 -8.67 1.79
N PHE A 56 -5.19 -7.65 1.39
CA PHE A 56 -4.86 -6.82 0.24
C PHE A 56 -4.06 -5.64 0.75
N VAL A 57 -2.84 -5.49 0.27
CA VAL A 57 -1.94 -4.45 0.74
C VAL A 57 -1.46 -3.54 -0.38
N ASP A 58 -1.31 -2.25 -0.08
CA ASP A 58 -0.67 -1.26 -0.91
C ASP A 58 0.75 -0.88 -0.41
N ASP A 59 1.44 -0.02 -1.15
CA ASP A 59 2.78 0.45 -0.77
C ASP A 59 2.78 1.28 0.53
N ASN A 60 1.67 1.91 0.90
CA ASN A 60 1.57 2.67 2.16
C ASN A 60 1.53 1.71 3.35
N GLU A 61 0.75 0.64 3.26
CA GLU A 61 0.65 -0.39 4.29
C GLU A 61 1.98 -1.14 4.47
N ILE A 62 2.73 -1.36 3.39
CA ILE A 62 4.11 -1.88 3.47
C ILE A 62 5.01 -0.91 4.25
N ASN A 63 4.95 0.39 3.95
CA ASN A 63 5.74 1.40 4.67
C ASN A 63 5.36 1.49 6.16
N ASP A 64 4.09 1.36 6.49
CA ASP A 64 3.64 1.36 7.88
C ASP A 64 4.05 0.07 8.61
N ALA A 65 4.07 -1.06 7.91
CA ALA A 65 4.63 -2.30 8.44
C ALA A 65 6.13 -2.19 8.75
N ILE A 66 6.92 -1.56 7.87
CA ILE A 66 8.35 -1.30 8.13
C ILE A 66 8.53 -0.44 9.38
N LYS A 67 7.75 0.65 9.52
CA LYS A 67 7.81 1.51 10.72
C LYS A 67 7.46 0.73 11.98
N ALA A 68 6.36 -0.03 11.96
CA ALA A 68 5.91 -0.81 13.11
C ALA A 68 6.97 -1.82 13.59
N LEU A 69 7.67 -2.47 12.65
CA LEU A 69 8.78 -3.36 12.97
C LEU A 69 9.99 -2.58 13.50
N PHE A 70 10.34 -1.44 12.91
CA PHE A 70 11.47 -0.63 13.35
C PHE A 70 11.28 -0.06 14.76
N ASP A 71 10.05 0.36 15.09
CA ASP A 71 9.66 0.88 16.41
C ASP A 71 9.83 -0.15 17.55
N THR A 72 9.89 -1.45 17.23
CA THR A 72 10.21 -2.49 18.22
C THR A 72 11.65 -2.42 18.75
N GLY A 73 12.56 -1.80 17.98
CA GLY A 73 13.99 -1.73 18.30
C GLY A 73 14.75 -3.05 18.12
N PHE A 74 14.14 -4.08 17.54
CA PHE A 74 14.79 -5.38 17.31
C PHE A 74 15.66 -5.41 16.05
N PHE A 75 15.42 -4.51 15.10
CA PHE A 75 16.03 -4.52 13.78
C PHE A 75 16.84 -3.25 13.57
N GLN A 76 18.03 -3.40 13.00
CA GLN A 76 18.84 -2.25 12.54
C GLN A 76 18.49 -1.83 11.12
N ASP A 77 18.09 -2.80 10.29
CA ASP A 77 17.77 -2.62 8.89
C ASP A 77 16.64 -3.59 8.51
N ILE A 78 15.72 -3.10 7.68
CA ILE A 78 14.51 -3.83 7.25
C ILE A 78 14.28 -3.48 5.78
N GLU A 79 14.21 -4.51 4.96
CA GLU A 79 13.78 -4.41 3.57
C GLU A 79 12.58 -5.35 3.40
N ILE A 80 11.50 -4.85 2.79
CA ILE A 80 10.36 -5.66 2.40
C ILE A 80 10.25 -5.57 0.89
N SER A 81 10.25 -6.73 0.24
CA SER A 81 10.13 -6.83 -1.20
C SER A 81 8.92 -7.68 -1.60
N ARG A 82 8.27 -7.29 -2.70
CA ARG A 82 7.14 -8.02 -3.27
C ARG A 82 7.60 -8.84 -4.47
N LYS A 83 7.27 -10.13 -4.48
CA LYS A 83 7.42 -11.00 -5.65
C LYS A 83 6.11 -11.71 -5.96
N GLY A 84 5.31 -11.11 -6.84
CA GLY A 84 3.95 -11.58 -7.13
C GLY A 84 3.03 -11.31 -5.94
N GLY A 85 2.52 -12.37 -5.31
CA GLY A 85 1.75 -12.28 -4.05
C GLY A 85 2.57 -12.56 -2.80
N VAL A 86 3.88 -12.79 -2.92
CA VAL A 86 4.74 -13.14 -1.77
C VAL A 86 5.48 -11.90 -1.28
N LEU A 87 5.41 -11.65 0.03
CA LEU A 87 6.27 -10.70 0.73
C LEU A 87 7.52 -11.40 1.24
N ILE A 88 8.69 -10.78 1.04
CA ILE A 88 10.02 -11.31 1.40
C ILE A 88 10.79 -10.27 2.18
#